data_AF-A0A7X2RSG3-F1
#
_entry.id   AF-A0A7X2RSG3-F1
#
_cell.length_a   1.000
_cell.length_b   1.000
_cell.length_c   1.000
_cell.angle_alpha   90.00
_cell.angle_beta   90.00
_cell.angle_gamma   90.00
#
_symmetry.space_group_name_H-M   'P 1'
#
loop_
_entity.id
_entity.type
_entity.pdbx_description
1 polymer ?
#
loop_
_entity_poly.entity_id
_entity_poly.type
_entity_poly.pdbx_seq_one_letter_code
_entity_poly.pdbx_strand_id
1 'polypeptide(L)'
;MKMRRLLGAAATLVVAMSSTLVNADSKTLSIGYVDGWSDSVATTHVAAEVIKQKLGYDVKLQAIATGIMWQGVATGKLDAMLSAWLPVTHGEYWAKNKDKVVDYGPNFKDAKIGLIVPEYVKAKSIEDLKTDTSFKNKIVGIDAGSGVMLKTDEAIKAYDLDYKLQASSGAAMIAELTRAEDKKQSIAVTGWVPHWMFAKWKLRFLDDPKGIYGAAETVNSIGSKDLEKKAPEVVAFLKKFQWASKDEIGEVMLAIQEGAKPDAAAKEWVAKHPERVAEWLAK
;
A
#
# COMPACT_ATOMS: atom_id res chain seq x y z
N MET A 1 67.52 -4.07 -61.77
CA MET A 1 66.30 -3.23 -61.69
C MET A 1 65.32 -3.86 -60.69
N LYS A 2 64.58 -3.07 -59.89
CA LYS A 2 63.49 -3.58 -59.03
C LYS A 2 62.14 -3.05 -59.53
N MET A 3 61.18 -3.94 -59.71
CA MET A 3 59.83 -3.63 -60.21
C MET A 3 59.02 -2.91 -59.12
N ARG A 4 58.49 -1.70 -59.39
CA ARG A 4 57.49 -1.05 -58.54
C ARG A 4 56.09 -1.43 -59.04
N ARG A 5 55.30 -2.13 -58.22
CA ARG A 5 53.85 -2.25 -58.43
C ARG A 5 53.16 -1.08 -57.74
N LEU A 6 52.26 -0.41 -58.47
CA LEU A 6 51.33 0.57 -57.90
C LEU A 6 50.11 -0.17 -57.34
N LEU A 7 49.70 0.15 -56.11
CA LEU A 7 48.36 -0.19 -55.62
C LEU A 7 47.44 1.02 -55.85
N GLY A 8 46.30 0.80 -56.50
CA GLY A 8 45.20 1.75 -56.51
C GLY A 8 44.40 1.64 -55.20
N ALA A 9 44.13 2.77 -54.56
CA ALA A 9 43.28 2.81 -53.38
C ALA A 9 41.79 2.91 -53.79
N ALA A 10 40.98 1.95 -53.34
CA ALA A 10 39.52 2.03 -53.42
C ALA A 10 38.98 2.50 -52.06
N ALA A 11 38.31 3.65 -52.04
CA ALA A 11 37.74 4.21 -50.81
C ALA A 11 36.31 3.73 -50.60
N THR A 12 36.09 2.76 -49.70
CA THR A 12 34.76 2.33 -49.26
C THR A 12 34.17 3.32 -48.26
N LEU A 13 33.09 3.99 -48.66
CA LEU A 13 32.35 4.91 -47.79
C LEU A 13 31.50 4.11 -46.78
N VAL A 14 31.95 4.04 -45.52
CA VAL A 14 31.17 3.41 -44.44
C VAL A 14 30.14 4.41 -43.90
N VAL A 15 28.86 4.17 -44.22
CA VAL A 15 27.74 4.90 -43.60
C VAL A 15 27.55 4.38 -42.18
N ALA A 16 28.04 5.13 -41.20
CA ALA A 16 27.83 4.83 -39.79
C ALA A 16 26.38 5.15 -39.40
N MET A 17 25.51 4.13 -39.40
CA MET A 17 24.21 4.24 -38.72
C MET A 17 24.46 4.38 -37.21
N SER A 18 24.18 5.57 -36.66
CA SER A 18 24.24 5.82 -35.22
C SER A 18 23.10 5.07 -34.53
N SER A 19 23.38 3.85 -34.06
CA SER A 19 22.48 3.11 -33.18
C SER A 19 22.35 3.83 -31.85
N THR A 20 21.25 4.57 -31.68
CA THR A 20 20.84 5.09 -30.37
C THR A 20 20.59 3.90 -29.44
N LEU A 21 21.49 3.70 -28.47
CA LEU A 21 21.35 2.71 -27.42
C LEU A 21 20.18 3.10 -26.51
N VAL A 22 18.98 2.64 -26.84
CA VAL A 22 17.80 2.74 -25.99
C VAL A 22 18.08 1.94 -24.73
N ASN A 23 18.30 2.63 -23.61
CA ASN A 23 18.81 2.01 -22.40
C ASN A 23 17.75 1.07 -21.78
N ALA A 24 18.00 -0.25 -21.84
CA ALA A 24 17.00 -1.27 -21.53
C ALA A 24 16.48 -1.21 -20.09
N ASP A 25 17.30 -0.74 -19.14
CA ASP A 25 16.93 -0.56 -17.72
C ASP A 25 15.76 0.42 -17.51
N SER A 26 15.46 1.29 -18.49
CA SER A 26 14.41 2.32 -18.39
C SER A 26 12.99 1.76 -18.17
N LYS A 27 12.76 0.47 -18.45
CA LYS A 27 11.42 -0.16 -18.36
C LYS A 27 11.04 -0.75 -17.01
N THR A 28 11.97 -0.97 -16.07
CA THR A 28 11.61 -1.54 -14.75
C THR A 28 11.25 -0.47 -13.74
N LEU A 29 10.05 -0.56 -13.18
CA LEU A 29 9.60 0.23 -12.02
C LEU A 29 9.69 -0.57 -10.72
N SER A 30 9.96 0.12 -9.63
CA SER A 30 10.13 -0.42 -8.28
C SER A 30 9.05 0.16 -7.36
N ILE A 31 8.15 -0.69 -6.87
CA ILE A 31 7.00 -0.24 -6.07
C ILE A 31 7.03 -0.90 -4.70
N GLY A 32 7.04 -0.08 -3.65
CA GLY A 32 7.00 -0.52 -2.27
C GLY A 32 5.58 -0.80 -1.79
N TYR A 33 5.43 -1.85 -0.98
CA TYR A 33 4.22 -2.14 -0.22
C TYR A 33 4.59 -2.73 1.16
N VAL A 34 3.65 -2.69 2.10
CA VAL A 34 3.80 -3.38 3.39
C VAL A 34 3.10 -4.73 3.30
N ASP A 35 3.84 -5.81 3.50
CA ASP A 35 3.27 -7.17 3.51
C ASP A 35 2.43 -7.40 4.78
N GLY A 36 1.44 -8.29 4.70
CA GLY A 36 0.45 -8.51 5.74
C GLY A 36 -0.64 -7.44 5.86
N TRP A 37 -0.52 -6.28 5.20
CA TRP A 37 -1.57 -5.25 5.11
C TRP A 37 -2.41 -5.51 3.86
N SER A 38 -3.61 -6.07 4.01
CA SER A 38 -4.37 -6.60 2.86
C SER A 38 -4.67 -5.56 1.79
N ASP A 39 -4.95 -4.31 2.18
CA ASP A 39 -5.16 -3.16 1.29
C ASP A 39 -3.89 -2.80 0.49
N SER A 40 -2.74 -2.75 1.18
CA SER A 40 -1.45 -2.40 0.58
C SER A 40 -1.00 -3.47 -0.41
N VAL A 41 -1.23 -4.74 -0.08
CA VAL A 41 -0.98 -5.89 -0.96
C VAL A 41 -1.90 -5.83 -2.17
N ALA A 42 -3.22 -5.77 -1.99
CA ALA A 42 -4.20 -5.77 -3.08
C ALA A 42 -4.00 -4.59 -4.06
N THR A 43 -3.92 -3.37 -3.53
CA THR A 43 -3.76 -2.14 -4.31
C THR A 43 -2.47 -2.15 -5.12
N THR A 44 -1.36 -2.57 -4.51
CA THR A 44 -0.06 -2.56 -5.19
C THR A 44 0.03 -3.62 -6.27
N HIS A 45 -0.51 -4.83 -6.06
CA HIS A 45 -0.47 -5.88 -7.07
C HIS A 45 -1.42 -5.58 -8.25
N VAL A 46 -2.61 -5.02 -8.02
CA VAL A 46 -3.51 -4.59 -9.10
C VAL A 46 -2.91 -3.46 -9.93
N ALA A 47 -2.36 -2.42 -9.28
CA ALA A 47 -1.68 -1.35 -10.00
C ALA A 47 -0.48 -1.86 -10.81
N ALA A 48 0.35 -2.74 -10.22
CA ALA A 48 1.45 -3.38 -10.93
C ALA A 48 0.98 -4.21 -12.13
N GLU A 49 -0.15 -4.91 -12.03
CA GLU A 49 -0.67 -5.75 -13.11
C GLU A 49 -1.31 -4.95 -14.25
N VAL A 50 -1.93 -3.80 -13.95
CA VAL A 50 -2.31 -2.82 -14.98
C VAL A 50 -1.06 -2.24 -15.67
N ILE A 51 -0.05 -1.82 -14.90
CA ILE A 51 1.21 -1.26 -15.44
C ILE A 51 1.91 -2.28 -16.36
N LYS A 52 2.03 -3.54 -15.93
CA LYS A 52 2.60 -4.64 -16.73
C LYS A 52 1.80 -4.86 -18.03
N GLN A 53 0.50 -5.12 -17.94
CA GLN A 53 -0.29 -5.58 -19.10
C GLN A 53 -0.73 -4.46 -20.05
N LYS A 54 -0.85 -3.22 -19.58
CA LYS A 54 -1.48 -2.12 -20.33
C LYS A 54 -0.52 -0.98 -20.67
N LEU A 55 0.53 -0.78 -19.87
CA LEU A 55 1.51 0.30 -20.05
C LEU A 55 2.90 -0.21 -20.49
N GLY A 56 3.16 -1.51 -20.43
CA GLY A 56 4.37 -2.13 -21.01
C GLY A 56 5.66 -1.83 -20.26
N TYR A 57 5.56 -1.61 -18.95
CA TYR A 57 6.68 -1.51 -18.00
C TYR A 57 6.75 -2.79 -17.16
N ASP A 58 7.96 -3.26 -16.87
CA ASP A 58 8.18 -4.31 -15.87
C ASP A 58 8.02 -3.71 -14.46
N VAL A 59 7.50 -4.50 -13.52
CA VAL A 59 7.29 -4.04 -12.14
C VAL A 59 7.91 -5.00 -11.15
N LYS A 60 8.86 -4.49 -10.37
CA LYS A 60 9.46 -5.17 -9.22
C LYS A 60 8.79 -4.68 -7.95
N LEU A 61 7.95 -5.53 -7.37
CA LEU A 61 7.33 -5.26 -6.07
C LEU A 61 8.30 -5.56 -4.92
N GLN A 62 8.27 -4.73 -3.89
CA GLN A 62 9.14 -4.87 -2.71
C GLN A 62 8.32 -4.76 -1.42
N ALA A 63 8.21 -5.89 -0.70
CA ALA A 63 7.67 -5.96 0.65
C ALA A 63 8.68 -5.33 1.64
N ILE A 64 8.30 -4.21 2.26
CA ILE A 64 9.17 -3.43 3.15
C ILE A 64 8.35 -2.69 4.22
N ALA A 65 8.96 -2.44 5.38
CA ALA A 65 8.31 -1.67 6.45
C ALA A 65 8.05 -0.21 6.04
N THR A 66 6.96 0.36 6.56
CA THR A 66 6.44 1.71 6.25
C THR A 66 7.52 2.80 6.20
N GLY A 67 8.37 2.90 7.22
CA GLY A 67 9.43 3.93 7.27
C GLY A 67 10.50 3.76 6.18
N ILE A 68 10.81 2.52 5.80
CA ILE A 68 11.75 2.21 4.71
C ILE A 68 11.10 2.55 3.35
N MET A 69 9.80 2.30 3.21
CA MET A 69 9.02 2.63 2.01
C MET A 69 9.02 4.14 1.73
N TRP A 70 8.63 4.95 2.72
CA TRP A 70 8.67 6.42 2.62
C TRP A 70 10.06 6.94 2.29
N GLN A 71 11.09 6.42 2.97
CA GLN A 71 12.49 6.83 2.74
C GLN A 71 13.01 6.40 1.35
N GLY A 72 12.54 5.27 0.83
CA GLY A 72 12.89 4.75 -0.50
C GLY A 72 12.34 5.65 -1.62
N VAL A 73 11.05 5.98 -1.57
CA VAL A 73 10.40 6.87 -2.55
C VAL A 73 11.00 8.29 -2.46
N ALA A 74 11.21 8.80 -1.25
CA ALA A 74 11.84 10.11 -1.00
C ALA A 74 13.34 10.19 -1.37
N THR A 75 13.96 9.10 -1.80
CA THR A 75 15.34 9.06 -2.32
C THR A 75 15.45 8.51 -3.75
N GLY A 76 14.33 8.27 -4.43
CA GLY A 76 14.32 7.67 -5.77
C GLY A 76 14.81 6.22 -5.82
N LYS A 77 15.02 5.56 -4.67
CA LYS A 77 15.34 4.12 -4.57
C LYS A 77 14.11 3.22 -4.77
N LEU A 78 12.92 3.81 -4.66
CA LEU A 78 11.66 3.28 -5.13
C LEU A 78 11.05 4.31 -6.06
N ASP A 79 10.36 3.84 -7.10
CA ASP A 79 9.61 4.68 -8.01
C ASP A 79 8.30 5.18 -7.38
N ALA A 80 7.58 4.29 -6.68
CA ALA A 80 6.29 4.61 -6.05
C ALA A 80 5.95 3.77 -4.80
N MET A 81 4.91 4.20 -4.08
CA MET A 81 4.15 3.43 -3.09
C MET A 81 2.67 3.83 -3.16
N LEU A 82 1.75 2.89 -2.95
CA LEU A 82 0.30 3.14 -3.08
C LEU A 82 -0.47 3.06 -1.75
N SER A 83 0.23 2.89 -0.62
CA SER A 83 -0.34 2.80 0.73
C SER A 83 0.06 4.00 1.61
N ALA A 84 -0.04 5.21 1.08
CA ALA A 84 0.17 6.43 1.87
C ALA A 84 -1.14 6.89 2.55
N TRP A 85 -1.42 6.33 3.72
CA TRP A 85 -2.54 6.72 4.58
C TRP A 85 -2.35 8.14 5.14
N LEU A 86 -3.16 9.11 4.71
CA LEU A 86 -2.99 10.55 4.97
C LEU A 86 -4.33 11.23 5.29
N PRO A 87 -4.37 12.26 6.18
CA PRO A 87 -3.22 12.93 6.78
C PRO A 87 -2.81 12.40 8.17
N VAL A 88 -3.52 11.42 8.75
CA VAL A 88 -3.37 11.04 10.16
C VAL A 88 -2.33 9.94 10.32
N THR A 89 -2.54 8.79 9.69
CA THR A 89 -1.76 7.56 9.95
C THR A 89 -0.28 7.72 9.54
N HIS A 90 0.01 8.32 8.38
CA HIS A 90 1.37 8.63 7.95
C HIS A 90 1.70 10.13 8.03
N GLY A 91 0.98 10.91 8.84
CA GLY A 91 1.18 12.37 8.96
C GLY A 91 2.62 12.78 9.29
N GLU A 92 3.29 12.07 10.20
CA GLU A 92 4.71 12.30 10.49
C GLU A 92 5.64 11.96 9.31
N TYR A 93 5.36 10.89 8.57
CA TYR A 93 6.18 10.50 7.42
C TYR A 93 6.01 11.50 6.27
N TRP A 94 4.78 11.98 6.05
CA TRP A 94 4.48 13.06 5.11
C TRP A 94 5.20 14.36 5.49
N ALA A 95 5.08 14.80 6.74
CA ALA A 95 5.74 16.03 7.22
C ALA A 95 7.27 16.00 7.02
N LYS A 96 7.92 14.82 7.11
CA LYS A 96 9.36 14.63 6.93
C LYS A 96 9.81 14.47 5.46
N ASN A 97 8.89 14.17 4.54
CA ASN A 97 9.22 13.74 3.17
C ASN A 97 8.46 14.44 2.02
N LYS A 98 7.35 15.14 2.27
CA LYS A 98 6.48 15.76 1.23
C LYS A 98 7.24 16.50 0.13
N ASP A 99 8.27 17.26 0.49
CA ASP A 99 9.03 18.10 -0.44
C ASP A 99 9.92 17.26 -1.39
N LYS A 100 10.20 16.00 -1.02
CA LYS A 100 11.04 15.01 -1.73
C LYS A 100 10.25 13.99 -2.54
N VAL A 101 8.92 14.00 -2.48
CA VAL A 101 8.02 13.07 -3.20
C VAL A 101 7.01 13.83 -4.05
N VAL A 102 6.17 13.14 -4.80
CA VAL A 102 4.99 13.69 -5.47
C VAL A 102 3.77 12.89 -5.03
N ASP A 103 2.74 13.58 -4.53
CA ASP A 103 1.43 12.97 -4.31
C ASP A 103 0.61 13.07 -5.60
N TYR A 104 0.11 11.94 -6.08
CA TYR A 104 -0.76 11.85 -7.25
C TYR A 104 -2.26 11.83 -6.89
N GLY A 105 -2.57 11.83 -5.58
CA GLY A 105 -3.92 11.89 -5.06
C GLY A 105 -4.39 10.59 -4.39
N PRO A 106 -5.62 10.61 -3.84
CA PRO A 106 -6.21 9.47 -3.14
C PRO A 106 -6.60 8.36 -4.13
N ASN A 107 -6.05 7.16 -3.95
CA ASN A 107 -6.55 5.93 -4.57
C ASN A 107 -7.67 5.27 -3.75
N PHE A 108 -7.81 5.63 -2.46
CA PHE A 108 -8.95 5.30 -1.61
C PHE A 108 -9.38 6.53 -0.79
N LYS A 109 -10.70 6.78 -0.67
CA LYS A 109 -11.24 8.04 -0.13
C LYS A 109 -11.88 7.96 1.26
N ASP A 110 -12.44 6.80 1.62
CA ASP A 110 -13.20 6.61 2.88
C ASP A 110 -12.40 5.77 3.89
N ALA A 111 -11.09 6.00 3.96
CA ALA A 111 -10.21 5.23 4.83
C ALA A 111 -10.42 5.61 6.30
N LYS A 112 -10.21 4.67 7.22
CA LYS A 112 -10.27 4.93 8.67
C LYS A 112 -9.41 3.94 9.43
N ILE A 113 -8.71 4.39 10.47
CA ILE A 113 -8.05 3.53 11.46
C ILE A 113 -8.72 3.62 12.84
N GLY A 114 -8.39 2.70 13.75
CA GLY A 114 -8.80 2.76 15.15
C GLY A 114 -8.65 1.45 15.91
N LEU A 115 -9.13 1.43 17.16
CA LEU A 115 -9.39 0.18 17.87
C LEU A 115 -10.69 -0.44 17.37
N ILE A 116 -10.65 -1.75 17.12
CA ILE A 116 -11.79 -2.56 16.69
C ILE A 116 -12.08 -3.64 17.71
N VAL A 117 -13.37 -3.90 17.95
CA VAL A 117 -13.87 -5.05 18.71
C VAL A 117 -14.96 -5.78 17.91
N PRO A 118 -15.15 -7.09 18.12
CA PRO A 118 -16.34 -7.80 17.65
C PRO A 118 -17.64 -7.23 18.23
N GLU A 119 -18.73 -7.30 17.46
CA GLU A 119 -20.03 -6.69 17.81
C GLU A 119 -20.61 -7.20 19.14
N TYR A 120 -20.31 -8.44 19.52
CA TYR A 120 -20.77 -9.06 20.78
C TYR A 120 -20.05 -8.53 22.04
N VAL A 121 -18.98 -7.74 21.89
CA VAL A 121 -18.25 -7.13 23.01
C VAL A 121 -19.04 -5.96 23.57
N LYS A 122 -18.95 -5.73 24.90
CA LYS A 122 -19.74 -4.69 25.59
C LYS A 122 -19.19 -3.27 25.41
N ALA A 123 -17.88 -3.09 25.57
CA ALA A 123 -17.21 -1.80 25.45
C ALA A 123 -17.50 -1.11 24.12
N LYS A 124 -18.08 0.09 24.14
CA LYS A 124 -18.43 0.90 22.97
C LYS A 124 -17.41 1.99 22.70
N SER A 125 -16.87 2.62 23.73
CA SER A 125 -15.79 3.61 23.62
C SER A 125 -14.44 3.03 24.07
N ILE A 126 -13.36 3.70 23.67
CA ILE A 126 -12.03 3.51 24.25
C ILE A 126 -12.05 3.75 25.78
N GLU A 127 -12.93 4.63 26.27
CA GLU A 127 -13.05 4.91 27.71
C GLU A 127 -13.55 3.70 28.53
N ASP A 128 -14.40 2.84 27.95
CA ASP A 128 -14.90 1.64 28.62
C ASP A 128 -13.78 0.65 28.96
N LEU A 129 -12.70 0.64 28.16
CA LEU A 129 -11.54 -0.25 28.35
C LEU A 129 -10.89 -0.08 29.73
N LYS A 130 -10.99 1.10 30.37
CA LYS A 130 -10.54 1.34 31.75
C LYS A 130 -11.16 0.40 32.77
N THR A 131 -12.39 -0.05 32.53
CA THR A 131 -13.20 -0.80 33.51
C THR A 131 -13.54 -2.22 33.05
N ASP A 132 -13.54 -2.48 31.73
CA ASP A 132 -13.72 -3.82 31.19
C ASP A 132 -12.43 -4.66 31.29
N THR A 133 -12.33 -5.47 32.34
CA THR A 133 -11.18 -6.36 32.56
C THR A 133 -11.12 -7.57 31.62
N SER A 134 -12.15 -7.80 30.78
CA SER A 134 -12.22 -9.00 29.93
C SER A 134 -11.16 -9.05 28.83
N PHE A 135 -10.64 -7.89 28.41
CA PHE A 135 -9.52 -7.76 27.49
C PHE A 135 -8.15 -8.09 28.10
N LYS A 136 -8.06 -8.25 29.43
CA LYS A 136 -6.82 -8.59 30.16
C LYS A 136 -5.67 -7.60 29.90
N ASN A 137 -6.00 -6.30 29.88
CA ASN A 137 -5.08 -5.16 29.78
C ASN A 137 -4.18 -5.24 28.52
N LYS A 138 -4.76 -5.67 27.40
CA LYS A 138 -4.06 -5.92 26.12
C LYS A 138 -4.85 -5.43 24.92
N ILE A 139 -4.12 -4.84 23.97
CA ILE A 139 -4.58 -4.61 22.59
C ILE A 139 -3.66 -5.42 21.67
N VAL A 140 -4.23 -6.19 20.74
CA VAL A 140 -3.45 -6.92 19.73
C VAL A 140 -3.15 -5.97 18.58
N GLY A 141 -1.87 -5.66 18.43
CA GLY A 141 -1.34 -4.76 17.42
C GLY A 141 -0.79 -5.48 16.20
N ILE A 142 -0.59 -4.73 15.12
CA ILE A 142 0.14 -5.17 13.93
C ILE A 142 1.64 -4.82 14.04
N ASP A 143 2.29 -4.55 12.91
CA ASP A 143 3.73 -4.33 12.79
C ASP A 143 4.19 -3.06 13.52
N ALA A 144 5.28 -3.17 14.29
CA ALA A 144 5.82 -2.07 15.09
C ALA A 144 6.26 -0.89 14.21
N GLY A 145 5.90 0.33 14.63
CA GLY A 145 6.18 1.56 13.87
C GLY A 145 5.22 1.85 12.71
N SER A 146 4.19 1.02 12.50
CA SER A 146 3.05 1.38 11.64
C SER A 146 2.24 2.54 12.25
N GLY A 147 1.59 3.34 11.42
CA GLY A 147 0.88 4.55 11.87
C GLY A 147 -0.23 4.28 12.88
N VAL A 148 -1.02 3.22 12.69
CA VAL A 148 -2.07 2.81 13.64
C VAL A 148 -1.49 2.38 15.00
N MET A 149 -0.30 1.77 15.02
CA MET A 149 0.38 1.40 16.27
C MET A 149 0.84 2.65 17.03
N LEU A 150 1.44 3.62 16.33
CA LEU A 150 1.82 4.91 16.92
C LEU A 150 0.60 5.65 17.50
N LYS A 151 -0.53 5.65 16.76
CA LYS A 151 -1.80 6.20 17.25
C LYS A 151 -2.43 5.41 18.40
N THR A 152 -2.16 4.11 18.50
CA THR A 152 -2.60 3.30 19.64
C THR A 152 -1.74 3.57 20.88
N ASP A 153 -0.43 3.74 20.73
CA ASP A 153 0.46 4.18 21.81
C ASP A 153 0.18 5.63 22.26
N GLU A 154 -0.36 6.47 21.37
CA GLU A 154 -0.90 7.80 21.71
C GLU A 154 -2.22 7.66 22.48
N ALA A 155 -3.15 6.83 22.01
CA ALA A 155 -4.45 6.61 22.64
C ALA A 155 -4.32 6.02 24.04
N ILE A 156 -3.49 5.00 24.26
CA ILE A 156 -3.26 4.40 25.58
C ILE A 156 -2.83 5.46 26.61
N LYS A 157 -1.97 6.41 26.21
CA LYS A 157 -1.53 7.52 27.07
C LYS A 157 -2.60 8.59 27.23
N ALA A 158 -3.21 9.04 26.14
CA ALA A 158 -4.21 10.12 26.13
C ALA A 158 -5.51 9.74 26.86
N TYR A 159 -5.87 8.45 26.85
CA TYR A 159 -6.99 7.91 27.63
C TYR A 159 -6.60 7.46 29.04
N ASP A 160 -5.31 7.37 29.38
CA ASP A 160 -4.84 6.82 30.66
C ASP A 160 -5.34 5.37 30.86
N LEU A 161 -4.89 4.47 29.98
CA LEU A 161 -5.20 3.04 30.03
C LEU A 161 -4.00 2.26 30.56
N ASP A 162 -4.20 1.42 31.59
CA ASP A 162 -3.24 0.36 31.95
C ASP A 162 -3.35 -0.79 30.93
N TYR A 163 -2.91 -0.55 29.70
CA TYR A 163 -2.99 -1.51 28.59
C TYR A 163 -1.65 -1.64 27.88
N LYS A 164 -1.26 -2.89 27.60
CA LYS A 164 -0.11 -3.19 26.76
C LYS A 164 -0.53 -3.39 25.31
N LEU A 165 -0.04 -2.52 24.42
CA LEU A 165 -0.04 -2.77 22.99
C LEU A 165 0.91 -3.92 22.66
N GLN A 166 0.39 -4.99 22.05
CA GLN A 166 1.18 -6.15 21.63
C GLN A 166 1.49 -6.06 20.14
N ALA A 167 2.68 -5.56 19.78
CA ALA A 167 3.15 -5.62 18.41
C ALA A 167 3.22 -7.06 17.89
N SER A 168 2.73 -7.28 16.67
CA SER A 168 2.80 -8.56 15.97
C SER A 168 2.96 -8.32 14.46
N SER A 169 1.99 -8.75 13.64
CA SER A 169 1.85 -8.43 12.21
C SER A 169 0.37 -8.51 11.83
N GLY A 170 -0.01 -8.00 10.65
CA GLY A 170 -1.39 -8.10 10.15
C GLY A 170 -1.97 -9.53 10.22
N ALA A 171 -1.21 -10.52 9.76
CA ALA A 171 -1.62 -11.94 9.80
C ALA A 171 -1.75 -12.50 11.23
N ALA A 172 -0.87 -12.10 12.15
CA ALA A 172 -0.94 -12.54 13.55
C ALA A 172 -2.12 -11.91 14.31
N MET A 173 -2.40 -10.62 14.06
CA MET A 173 -3.58 -9.92 14.58
C MET A 173 -4.88 -10.60 14.12
N ILE A 174 -5.00 -10.90 12.82
CA ILE A 174 -6.13 -11.65 12.26
C ILE A 174 -6.27 -13.04 12.88
N ALA A 175 -5.15 -13.72 13.19
CA ALA A 175 -5.18 -15.03 13.82
C ALA A 175 -5.69 -14.98 15.28
N GLU A 176 -5.38 -13.93 16.05
CA GLU A 176 -6.00 -13.71 17.37
C GLU A 176 -7.47 -13.31 17.26
N LEU A 177 -7.83 -12.42 16.32
CA LEU A 177 -9.21 -12.01 16.08
C LEU A 177 -10.09 -13.22 15.71
N THR A 178 -9.58 -14.12 14.87
CA THR A 178 -10.24 -15.41 14.54
C THR A 178 -10.47 -16.23 15.81
N ARG A 179 -9.43 -16.44 16.63
CA ARG A 179 -9.54 -17.20 17.90
C ARG A 179 -10.54 -16.58 18.88
N ALA A 180 -10.64 -15.26 18.91
CA ALA A 180 -11.59 -14.55 19.75
C ALA A 180 -13.02 -14.71 19.24
N GLU A 181 -13.26 -14.53 17.94
CA GLU A 181 -14.54 -14.74 17.28
C GLU A 181 -15.04 -16.18 17.44
N ASP A 182 -14.19 -17.19 17.22
CA ASP A 182 -14.56 -18.61 17.36
C ASP A 182 -14.99 -18.96 18.80
N LYS A 183 -14.38 -18.30 19.80
CA LYS A 183 -14.60 -18.57 21.23
C LYS A 183 -15.52 -17.55 21.92
N LYS A 184 -16.02 -16.56 21.17
CA LYS A 184 -16.75 -15.37 21.65
C LYS A 184 -16.09 -14.71 22.87
N GLN A 185 -14.77 -14.50 22.78
CA GLN A 185 -13.95 -13.81 23.78
C GLN A 185 -13.78 -12.34 23.42
N SER A 186 -13.70 -11.46 24.43
CA SER A 186 -13.36 -10.05 24.22
C SER A 186 -11.94 -9.91 23.68
N ILE A 187 -11.80 -9.13 22.61
CA ILE A 187 -10.52 -8.73 22.02
C ILE A 187 -10.65 -7.30 21.51
N ALA A 188 -9.60 -6.50 21.71
CA ALA A 188 -9.41 -5.21 21.08
C ALA A 188 -8.19 -5.32 20.16
N VAL A 189 -8.36 -4.94 18.89
CA VAL A 189 -7.29 -5.01 17.87
C VAL A 189 -7.07 -3.66 17.22
N THR A 190 -5.85 -3.39 16.76
CA THR A 190 -5.59 -2.27 15.83
C THR A 190 -6.12 -2.63 14.45
N GLY A 191 -7.06 -1.85 13.91
CA GLY A 191 -7.74 -2.19 12.67
C GLY A 191 -8.07 -0.99 11.79
N TRP A 192 -8.40 -1.26 10.52
CA TRP A 192 -8.58 -0.24 9.50
C TRP A 192 -9.60 -0.62 8.41
N VAL A 193 -10.21 0.38 7.78
CA VAL A 193 -11.03 0.30 6.56
C VAL A 193 -10.24 0.98 5.43
N PRO A 194 -10.06 0.36 4.25
CA PRO A 194 -10.70 -0.87 3.79
C PRO A 194 -9.96 -2.15 4.24
N HIS A 195 -10.71 -3.19 4.61
CA HIS A 195 -10.17 -4.51 4.93
C HIS A 195 -11.26 -5.58 4.81
N TRP A 196 -10.93 -6.76 4.27
CA TRP A 196 -11.88 -7.89 4.12
C TRP A 196 -12.53 -8.37 5.44
N MET A 197 -11.94 -8.07 6.61
CA MET A 197 -12.38 -8.62 7.90
C MET A 197 -13.82 -8.21 8.29
N PHE A 198 -14.30 -7.04 7.84
CA PHE A 198 -15.68 -6.58 8.04
C PHE A 198 -16.71 -7.31 7.17
N ALA A 199 -16.29 -8.00 6.11
CA ALA A 199 -17.17 -8.86 5.32
C ALA A 199 -17.31 -10.26 5.96
N LYS A 200 -16.25 -10.75 6.63
CA LYS A 200 -16.23 -12.05 7.30
C LYS A 200 -16.88 -12.01 8.70
N TRP A 201 -16.67 -10.92 9.45
CA TRP A 201 -17.09 -10.80 10.85
C TRP A 201 -17.84 -9.49 11.10
N LYS A 202 -18.76 -9.52 12.07
CA LYS A 202 -19.44 -8.32 12.55
C LYS A 202 -18.51 -7.61 13.54
N LEU A 203 -17.74 -6.66 13.00
CA LEU A 203 -16.77 -5.86 13.74
C LEU A 203 -17.19 -4.40 13.75
N ARG A 204 -16.90 -3.69 14.84
CA ARG A 204 -17.09 -2.25 14.96
C ARG A 204 -15.87 -1.58 15.57
N PHE A 205 -15.67 -0.32 15.21
CA PHE A 205 -14.72 0.54 15.92
C PHE A 205 -15.21 0.81 17.35
N LEU A 206 -14.26 1.12 18.23
CA LEU A 206 -14.57 1.83 19.48
C LEU A 206 -14.69 3.33 19.21
N ASP A 207 -15.63 3.98 19.89
CA ASP A 207 -15.78 5.43 19.88
C ASP A 207 -14.57 6.10 20.52
N ASP A 208 -14.03 7.13 19.86
CA ASP A 208 -12.84 7.88 20.24
C ASP A 208 -13.20 9.36 20.55
N PRO A 209 -13.79 9.68 21.72
CA PRO A 209 -14.13 11.06 22.12
C PRO A 209 -13.01 12.10 22.01
N LYS A 210 -11.74 11.67 22.07
CA LYS A 210 -10.54 12.51 22.00
C LYS A 210 -9.98 12.64 20.57
N GLY A 211 -10.51 11.91 19.60
CA GLY A 211 -10.15 12.00 18.18
C GLY A 211 -8.69 11.64 17.86
N ILE A 212 -8.05 10.79 18.66
CA ILE A 212 -6.64 10.39 18.51
C ILE A 212 -6.39 9.72 17.16
N TYR A 213 -7.33 8.88 16.71
CA TYR A 213 -7.31 8.21 15.41
C TYR A 213 -7.84 9.08 14.26
N GLY A 214 -8.37 10.27 14.57
CA GLY A 214 -8.94 11.19 13.59
C GLY A 214 -10.33 10.78 13.06
N ALA A 215 -10.70 11.41 11.93
CA ALA A 215 -11.94 11.15 11.21
C ALA A 215 -11.72 10.11 10.09
N ALA A 216 -12.46 10.20 8.99
CA ALA A 216 -12.05 9.55 7.74
C ALA A 216 -10.78 10.23 7.19
N GLU A 217 -9.93 9.44 6.55
CA GLU A 217 -8.70 9.85 5.88
C GLU A 217 -8.60 9.16 4.49
N THR A 218 -7.57 9.45 3.71
CA THR A 218 -7.39 8.86 2.37
C THR A 218 -6.16 7.96 2.31
N VAL A 219 -6.14 7.04 1.34
CA VAL A 219 -4.91 6.30 0.98
C VAL A 219 -4.45 6.79 -0.39
N ASN A 220 -3.21 7.30 -0.46
CA ASN A 220 -2.71 8.03 -1.63
C ASN A 220 -1.62 7.26 -2.40
N SER A 221 -1.55 7.58 -3.70
CA SER A 221 -0.50 7.12 -4.62
C SER A 221 0.65 8.11 -4.63
N ILE A 222 1.81 7.74 -4.08
CA ILE A 222 2.98 8.63 -3.93
C ILE A 222 4.13 8.15 -4.82
N GLY A 223 4.66 9.03 -5.66
CA GLY A 223 5.83 8.79 -6.52
C GLY A 223 7.09 9.51 -6.07
N SER A 224 8.24 9.08 -6.60
CA SER A 224 9.51 9.83 -6.53
C SER A 224 9.49 11.04 -7.47
N LYS A 225 10.40 12.01 -7.28
CA LYS A 225 10.51 13.19 -8.16
C LYS A 225 10.89 12.86 -9.61
N ASP A 226 11.44 11.67 -9.87
CA ASP A 226 11.90 11.26 -11.21
C ASP A 226 10.90 10.36 -11.96
N LEU A 227 9.85 9.86 -11.30
CA LEU A 227 8.89 8.95 -11.93
C LEU A 227 8.14 9.60 -13.11
N GLU A 228 7.79 10.89 -13.05
CA GLU A 228 7.18 11.62 -14.19
C GLU A 228 8.11 11.66 -15.41
N LYS A 229 9.44 11.67 -15.21
CA LYS A 229 10.43 11.63 -16.31
C LYS A 229 10.63 10.21 -16.86
N LYS A 230 10.54 9.20 -15.99
CA LYS A 230 10.80 7.79 -16.29
C LYS A 230 9.60 7.08 -16.93
N ALA A 231 8.39 7.39 -16.44
CA ALA A 231 7.15 6.75 -16.87
C ALA A 231 5.93 7.70 -16.77
N PRO A 232 5.84 8.75 -17.62
CA PRO A 232 4.73 9.71 -17.59
C PRO A 232 3.36 9.06 -17.81
N GLU A 233 3.26 8.03 -18.66
CA GLU A 233 2.00 7.27 -18.86
C GLU A 233 1.59 6.51 -17.57
N VAL A 234 2.55 6.04 -16.76
CA VAL A 234 2.27 5.43 -15.44
C VAL A 234 1.86 6.48 -14.41
N VAL A 235 2.41 7.69 -14.48
CA VAL A 235 1.96 8.79 -13.64
C VAL A 235 0.56 9.27 -14.03
N ALA A 236 0.22 9.32 -15.33
CA ALA A 236 -1.14 9.61 -15.80
C ALA A 236 -2.15 8.58 -15.26
N PHE A 237 -1.78 7.29 -15.28
CA PHE A 237 -2.53 6.23 -14.62
C PHE A 237 -2.64 6.44 -13.10
N LEU A 238 -1.54 6.66 -12.37
CA LEU A 238 -1.56 6.83 -10.90
C LEU A 238 -2.35 8.06 -10.43
N LYS A 239 -2.49 9.10 -11.26
CA LYS A 239 -3.35 10.28 -11.03
C LYS A 239 -4.86 9.99 -11.23
N LYS A 240 -5.21 8.89 -11.90
CA LYS A 240 -6.60 8.46 -12.18
C LYS A 240 -7.00 7.17 -11.44
N PHE A 241 -6.03 6.37 -11.02
CA PHE A 241 -6.21 5.10 -10.31
C PHE A 241 -6.86 5.34 -8.93
N GLN A 242 -8.15 5.02 -8.84
CA GLN A 242 -8.93 5.09 -7.62
C GLN A 242 -9.95 3.94 -7.56
N TRP A 243 -9.99 3.27 -6.41
CA TRP A 243 -11.06 2.36 -6.02
C TRP A 243 -12.37 3.13 -5.84
N ALA A 244 -13.47 2.60 -6.39
CA ALA A 244 -14.82 3.18 -6.30
C ALA A 244 -15.49 2.88 -4.95
N SER A 245 -15.13 1.78 -4.27
CA SER A 245 -15.65 1.42 -2.96
C SER A 245 -14.70 0.54 -2.16
N LYS A 246 -14.99 0.40 -0.85
CA LYS A 246 -14.35 -0.59 0.04
C LYS A 246 -14.54 -2.05 -0.43
N ASP A 247 -15.59 -2.30 -1.21
CA ASP A 247 -16.00 -3.63 -1.64
C ASP A 247 -15.25 -4.04 -2.91
N GLU A 248 -14.95 -3.10 -3.81
CA GLU A 248 -14.13 -3.33 -5.02
C GLU A 248 -12.70 -3.80 -4.67
N ILE A 249 -12.01 -3.07 -3.79
CA ILE A 249 -10.73 -3.54 -3.20
C ILE A 249 -10.95 -4.79 -2.32
N GLY A 250 -12.14 -4.93 -1.73
CA GLY A 250 -12.56 -6.05 -0.90
C GLY A 250 -12.52 -7.40 -1.62
N GLU A 251 -12.91 -7.45 -2.89
CA GLU A 251 -12.85 -8.65 -3.74
C GLU A 251 -11.43 -9.22 -3.84
N VAL A 252 -10.45 -8.36 -4.15
CA VAL A 252 -9.03 -8.73 -4.28
C VAL A 252 -8.46 -9.19 -2.94
N MET A 253 -8.79 -8.45 -1.88
CA MET A 253 -8.38 -8.78 -0.51
C MET A 253 -8.95 -10.13 -0.02
N LEU A 254 -10.21 -10.42 -0.34
CA LEU A 254 -10.86 -11.67 0.03
C LEU A 254 -10.26 -12.86 -0.75
N ALA A 255 -10.07 -12.73 -2.06
CA ALA A 255 -9.45 -13.79 -2.88
C ALA A 255 -8.05 -14.18 -2.36
N ILE A 256 -7.25 -13.20 -1.94
CA ILE A 256 -5.93 -13.44 -1.31
C ILE A 256 -6.10 -14.16 0.04
N GLN A 257 -7.05 -13.72 0.87
CA GLN A 257 -7.34 -14.36 2.16
C GLN A 257 -7.89 -15.80 2.04
N GLU A 258 -8.55 -16.13 0.93
CA GLU A 258 -9.03 -17.48 0.62
C GLU A 258 -7.94 -18.39 -0.02
N GLY A 259 -6.74 -17.85 -0.26
CA GLY A 259 -5.55 -18.60 -0.64
C GLY A 259 -4.99 -18.30 -2.03
N ALA A 260 -5.55 -17.35 -2.78
CA ALA A 260 -4.96 -16.91 -4.03
C ALA A 260 -3.63 -16.16 -3.78
N LYS A 261 -2.64 -16.37 -4.66
CA LYS A 261 -1.42 -15.56 -4.65
C LYS A 261 -1.76 -14.12 -5.08
N PRO A 262 -1.17 -13.07 -4.48
CA PRO A 262 -1.48 -11.68 -4.83
C PRO A 262 -1.40 -11.35 -6.32
N ASP A 263 -0.36 -11.79 -7.05
CA ASP A 263 -0.27 -11.64 -8.52
C ASP A 263 -1.43 -12.33 -9.26
N ALA A 264 -1.89 -13.49 -8.79
CA ALA A 264 -2.97 -14.23 -9.42
C ALA A 264 -4.33 -13.55 -9.18
N ALA A 265 -4.60 -13.14 -7.94
CA ALA A 265 -5.81 -12.38 -7.60
C ALA A 265 -5.87 -11.04 -8.36
N ALA A 266 -4.76 -10.31 -8.41
CA ALA A 266 -4.66 -9.06 -9.16
C ALA A 266 -4.88 -9.26 -10.66
N LYS A 267 -4.28 -10.30 -11.26
CA LYS A 267 -4.45 -10.64 -12.68
C LYS A 267 -5.87 -11.09 -13.02
N GLU A 268 -6.50 -11.86 -12.14
CA GLU A 268 -7.89 -12.29 -12.31
C GLU A 268 -8.85 -11.10 -12.20
N TRP A 269 -8.62 -10.18 -11.25
CA TRP A 269 -9.40 -8.96 -11.12
C TRP A 269 -9.23 -8.03 -12.33
N VAL A 270 -7.99 -7.75 -12.76
CA VAL A 270 -7.71 -6.95 -13.97
C VAL A 270 -8.31 -7.56 -15.25
N ALA A 271 -8.53 -8.87 -15.29
CA ALA A 271 -9.24 -9.54 -16.39
C ALA A 271 -10.78 -9.48 -16.27
N LYS A 272 -11.33 -9.51 -15.05
CA LYS A 272 -12.78 -9.43 -14.78
C LYS A 272 -13.36 -8.01 -14.86
N HIS A 273 -12.56 -6.98 -14.59
CA HIS A 273 -13.01 -5.58 -14.48
C HIS A 273 -12.39 -4.67 -15.58
N PRO A 274 -12.50 -5.02 -16.88
CA PRO A 274 -11.81 -4.30 -17.96
C PRO A 274 -12.29 -2.85 -18.13
N GLU A 275 -13.55 -2.55 -17.80
CA GLU A 275 -14.11 -1.20 -17.87
C GLU A 275 -13.47 -0.27 -16.83
N ARG A 276 -13.33 -0.75 -15.58
CA ARG A 276 -12.64 -0.04 -14.48
C ARG A 276 -11.18 0.25 -14.83
N VAL A 277 -10.49 -0.73 -15.43
CA VAL A 277 -9.13 -0.56 -15.94
C VAL A 277 -9.07 0.43 -17.11
N ALA A 278 -10.11 0.50 -17.96
CA ALA A 278 -10.19 1.47 -19.04
C ALA A 278 -10.44 2.91 -18.54
N GLU A 279 -11.22 3.12 -17.48
CA GLU A 279 -11.40 4.43 -16.85
C GLU A 279 -10.07 5.03 -16.38
N TRP A 280 -9.25 4.23 -15.67
CA TRP A 280 -7.94 4.67 -15.18
C TRP A 280 -6.91 4.93 -16.30
N LEU A 281 -7.17 4.44 -17.52
CA LEU A 281 -6.30 4.54 -18.69
C LEU A 281 -6.86 5.45 -19.81
N ALA A 282 -8.05 6.04 -19.62
CA ALA A 282 -8.58 7.07 -20.48
C ALA A 282 -7.59 8.26 -20.55
N LYS A 283 -7.56 9.00 -21.66
CA LYS A 283 -6.70 10.18 -21.82
C LYS A 283 -7.45 11.45 -21.42
#